data_AF-A0A9D1FNF8-F1
#
_entry.id   AF-A0A9D1FNF8-F1
#
_cell.length_a   1.000
_cell.length_b   1.000
_cell.length_c   1.000
_cell.angle_alpha   90.00
_cell.angle_beta   90.00
_cell.angle_gamma   90.00
#
_symmetry.space_group_name_H-M   'P 1'
#
loop_
_entity.id
_entity.type
_entity.pdbx_description
1 polymer ?
#
loop_
_entity_poly.entity_id
_entity_poly.type
_entity_poly.pdbx_seq_one_letter_code
_entity_poly.pdbx_strand_id
1 'polypeptide(L)'
;MEITAAKLRYLLTISELTQAQKGKVRCIDVAVQLGVARPSACRMLAAFSKEGLLSRSNAQGLRLTEAGCGLVSRYEADYQALCRYFEERLKLPAFDARECAMALLASAPESSRRALCAKIST
;
A
#
# COMPACT_ATOMS: atom_id res chain seq x y z
N MET A 1 -0.20 -13.77 -5.35
CA MET A 1 0.70 -12.64 -5.66
C MET A 1 1.66 -12.45 -4.50
N GLU A 2 2.96 -12.41 -4.75
CA GLU A 2 3.91 -12.01 -3.70
C GLU A 2 3.90 -10.49 -3.54
N ILE A 3 3.65 -10.03 -2.32
CA ILE A 3 3.66 -8.61 -1.96
C ILE A 3 5.07 -8.28 -1.50
N THR A 4 5.80 -7.55 -2.33
CA THR A 4 7.09 -6.98 -1.94
C THR A 4 6.89 -5.63 -1.26
N ALA A 5 7.91 -5.17 -0.53
CA ALA A 5 7.86 -3.86 0.14
C ALA A 5 7.69 -2.71 -0.87
N ALA A 6 8.20 -2.87 -2.09
CA ALA A 6 7.95 -1.93 -3.17
C ALA A 6 6.47 -1.95 -3.59
N LYS A 7 5.90 -3.12 -3.91
CA LYS A 7 4.48 -3.23 -4.28
C LYS A 7 3.57 -2.66 -3.20
N LEU A 8 3.86 -2.93 -1.93
CA LEU A 8 3.09 -2.42 -0.81
C LEU A 8 3.14 -0.89 -0.73
N ARG A 9 4.33 -0.27 -0.81
CA ARG A 9 4.46 1.20 -0.86
C ARG A 9 3.63 1.81 -2.00
N TYR A 10 3.67 1.22 -3.19
CA TYR A 10 2.84 1.70 -4.29
C TYR A 10 1.34 1.59 -3.99
N LEU A 11 0.87 0.48 -3.45
CA LEU A 11 -0.55 0.27 -3.12
C LEU A 11 -1.05 1.29 -2.09
N LEU A 12 -0.28 1.50 -1.01
CA LEU A 12 -0.63 2.48 0.03
C LEU A 12 -0.64 3.91 -0.53
N THR A 13 0.37 4.30 -1.31
CA THR A 13 0.40 5.62 -1.96
C THR A 13 -0.76 5.82 -2.94
N ILE A 14 -1.12 4.80 -3.72
CA ILE A 14 -2.27 4.87 -4.62
C ILE A 14 -3.55 5.11 -3.81
N SER A 15 -3.71 4.45 -2.66
CA SER A 15 -4.87 4.65 -1.78
C SER A 15 -4.96 6.09 -1.27
N GLU A 16 -3.87 6.60 -0.71
CA GLU A 16 -3.78 7.97 -0.20
C GLU A 16 -4.14 9.00 -1.29
N LEU A 17 -3.60 8.83 -2.49
CA LEU A 17 -3.92 9.67 -3.64
C LEU A 17 -5.38 9.52 -4.10
N THR A 18 -5.93 8.30 -4.04
CA THR A 18 -7.33 8.02 -4.39
C THR A 18 -8.27 8.76 -3.44
N GLN A 19 -7.98 8.74 -2.14
CA GLN A 19 -8.75 9.45 -1.11
C GLN A 19 -8.63 10.98 -1.27
N ALA A 20 -7.43 11.50 -1.54
CA ALA A 20 -7.20 12.93 -1.71
C ALA A 20 -7.82 13.51 -3.00
N GLN A 21 -7.86 12.74 -4.10
CA GLN A 21 -8.24 13.23 -5.43
C GLN A 21 -9.61 12.72 -5.92
N LYS A 22 -10.54 12.40 -5.01
CA LYS A 22 -11.91 11.91 -5.33
C LYS A 22 -11.92 10.71 -6.31
N GLY A 23 -11.00 9.76 -6.11
CA GLY A 23 -11.01 8.48 -6.82
C GLY A 23 -10.18 8.40 -8.10
N LYS A 24 -9.41 9.45 -8.44
CA LYS A 24 -8.56 9.48 -9.66
C LYS A 24 -7.08 9.50 -9.29
N VAL A 25 -6.30 8.58 -9.86
CA VAL A 25 -4.84 8.54 -9.67
C VAL A 25 -4.13 8.74 -11.00
N ARG A 26 -3.19 9.69 -11.03
CA ARG A 26 -2.29 9.92 -12.17
C ARG A 26 -0.94 9.29 -11.89
N CYS A 27 -0.35 8.67 -12.91
CA CYS A 27 0.98 8.06 -12.79
C CYS A 27 2.06 9.06 -12.33
N ILE A 28 1.97 10.32 -12.78
CA ILE A 28 2.92 11.36 -12.37
C ILE A 28 2.85 11.66 -10.87
N ASP A 29 1.66 11.65 -10.26
CA ASP A 29 1.49 11.91 -8.83
C ASP A 29 2.11 10.77 -8.01
N VAL A 30 1.87 9.51 -8.43
CA VAL A 30 2.48 8.33 -7.81
C VAL A 30 4.01 8.38 -7.92
N ALA A 31 4.54 8.75 -9.08
CA ALA A 31 5.97 8.85 -9.31
C ALA A 31 6.62 9.92 -8.41
N VAL A 32 6.00 11.10 -8.31
CA VAL A 32 6.46 12.20 -7.47
C VAL A 32 6.40 11.82 -5.99
N GLN A 33 5.29 11.26 -5.51
CA GLN A 33 5.12 10.93 -4.10
C GLN A 33 6.06 9.81 -3.63
N LEU A 34 6.39 8.84 -4.50
CA LEU A 34 7.35 7.78 -4.19
C LEU A 34 8.80 8.16 -4.50
N GLY A 35 9.07 9.32 -5.10
CA GLY A 35 10.42 9.73 -5.49
C GLY A 35 11.05 8.83 -6.56
N VAL A 36 10.24 8.24 -7.45
CA VAL A 36 10.68 7.30 -8.49
C VAL A 36 10.54 7.89 -9.89
N ALA A 37 11.32 7.37 -10.83
CA ALA A 37 11.19 7.77 -12.23
C ALA A 37 9.82 7.39 -12.82
N ARG A 38 9.23 8.27 -13.63
CA ARG A 38 7.92 8.04 -14.28
C ARG A 38 7.82 6.71 -15.04
N PRO A 39 8.84 6.24 -15.82
CA PRO A 39 8.77 4.93 -16.45
C PRO A 39 8.63 3.77 -15.45
N SER A 40 9.26 3.87 -14.28
CA SER A 40 9.15 2.87 -13.22
C SER A 40 7.74 2.80 -12.64
N ALA A 41 7.13 3.96 -12.37
CA ALA A 41 5.75 4.03 -11.92
C ALA A 41 4.78 3.49 -12.98
N CYS A 42 4.94 3.88 -14.25
CA CYS A 42 4.14 3.34 -15.36
C CYS A 42 4.20 1.81 -15.42
N ARG A 43 5.38 1.21 -15.29
CA ARG A 43 5.55 -0.26 -15.31
C ARG A 43 4.81 -0.93 -14.14
N MET A 44 4.97 -0.41 -12.93
CA MET A 44 4.29 -0.96 -11.74
C MET A 44 2.77 -0.85 -11.86
N LEU A 45 2.26 0.31 -12.26
CA LEU A 45 0.82 0.54 -12.43
C LEU A 45 0.23 -0.35 -13.53
N ALA A 46 0.98 -0.58 -14.62
CA ALA A 46 0.58 -1.53 -15.65
C ALA A 46 0.54 -2.98 -15.14
N ALA A 47 1.47 -3.36 -14.26
CA ALA A 47 1.45 -4.67 -13.61
C ALA A 47 0.19 -4.83 -12.74
N PHE A 48 -0.15 -3.85 -11.91
CA PHE A 48 -1.38 -3.86 -11.12
C PHE A 48 -2.65 -3.88 -11.98
N SER A 49 -2.65 -3.23 -13.15
CA SER A 49 -3.76 -3.37 -14.09
C SER A 49 -3.88 -4.78 -14.67
N LYS A 50 -2.76 -5.43 -15.01
CA LYS A 50 -2.76 -6.84 -15.45
C LYS A 50 -3.22 -7.79 -14.35
N GLU A 51 -2.91 -7.47 -13.10
CA GLU A 51 -3.35 -8.22 -11.91
C GLU A 51 -4.81 -7.89 -11.50
N GLY A 52 -5.50 -7.00 -12.22
CA GLY A 52 -6.90 -6.65 -11.97
C GLY A 52 -7.12 -5.74 -10.75
N LEU A 53 -6.06 -5.16 -10.18
CA LEU A 53 -6.13 -4.24 -9.04
C LEU A 53 -6.43 -2.80 -9.46
N LEU A 54 -6.06 -2.43 -10.68
CA LEU A 54 -6.32 -1.11 -11.27
C LEU A 54 -7.05 -1.21 -12.60
N SER A 55 -8.10 -0.41 -12.76
CA SER A 55 -8.75 -0.20 -14.06
C SER A 55 -8.29 1.12 -14.67
N ARG A 56 -8.10 1.12 -15.99
CA ARG A 56 -7.78 2.32 -16.76
C ARG A 56 -9.05 2.82 -17.44
N SER A 57 -9.49 4.02 -17.11
CA SER A 57 -10.59 4.68 -17.82
C SER A 57 -10.02 5.60 -18.89
N ASN A 58 -10.49 5.44 -20.13
CA ASN A 58 -9.98 6.12 -21.33
C ASN A 58 -9.96 7.66 -21.23
N ALA A 59 -10.74 8.25 -20.33
CA ALA A 59 -10.77 9.70 -20.09
C ALA A 59 -10.35 10.13 -18.67
N GLN A 60 -10.22 9.19 -17.71
CA GLN A 60 -10.25 9.54 -16.27
C GLN A 60 -9.06 9.04 -15.44
N GLY A 61 -7.98 8.54 -16.05
CA GLY A 61 -6.82 8.07 -15.29
C GLY A 61 -6.98 6.65 -14.75
N LEU A 62 -6.19 6.30 -13.73
CA LEU A 62 -6.24 4.99 -13.08
C LEU A 62 -7.16 5.03 -11.86
N ARG A 63 -7.91 3.96 -11.66
CA ARG A 63 -8.78 3.76 -10.49
C ARG A 63 -8.58 2.38 -9.90
N LEU A 64 -8.67 2.26 -8.57
CA LEU A 64 -8.75 0.97 -7.90
C LEU A 64 -10.02 0.24 -8.34
N THR A 65 -9.89 -1.05 -8.63
CA THR A 65 -11.04 -1.95 -8.77
C THR A 65 -11.57 -2.30 -7.38
N GLU A 66 -12.71 -2.98 -7.31
CA GLU A 66 -13.22 -3.50 -6.03
C GLU A 66 -12.20 -4.44 -5.34
N ALA A 67 -11.58 -5.33 -6.12
CA ALA A 67 -10.50 -6.20 -5.64
C ALA A 67 -9.28 -5.39 -5.16
N GLY A 68 -8.91 -4.34 -5.90
CA GLY A 68 -7.86 -3.39 -5.51
C GLY A 68 -8.15 -2.69 -4.19
N CYS A 69 -9.37 -2.16 -4.03
CA CYS A 69 -9.82 -1.52 -2.79
C CYS A 69 -9.78 -2.49 -1.62
N GLY A 70 -10.35 -3.70 -1.75
CA GLY A 70 -10.35 -4.68 -0.67
C GLY A 70 -8.94 -5.10 -0.25
N LEU A 71 -8.02 -5.26 -1.22
CA LEU A 71 -6.62 -5.56 -0.93
C LEU A 71 -5.96 -4.40 -0.17
N VAL A 72 -6.08 -3.18 -0.70
CA VAL A 72 -5.48 -1.98 -0.13
C VAL A 72 -5.99 -1.72 1.29
N SER A 73 -7.31 -1.75 1.51
CA SER A 73 -7.90 -1.53 2.84
C SER A 73 -7.38 -2.51 3.88
N ARG A 74 -7.18 -3.78 3.50
CA ARG A 74 -6.60 -4.78 4.39
C ARG A 74 -5.16 -4.44 4.77
N TYR A 75 -4.34 -4.07 3.79
CA TYR A 75 -2.95 -3.69 4.03
C TYR A 75 -2.82 -2.38 4.80
N GLU A 76 -3.70 -1.41 4.57
CA GLU A 76 -3.75 -0.17 5.35
C GLU A 76 -4.07 -0.44 6.82
N ALA A 77 -5.10 -1.26 7.08
CA ALA A 77 -5.47 -1.63 8.44
C ALA A 77 -4.32 -2.36 9.16
N ASP A 78 -3.72 -3.36 8.50
CA ASP A 78 -2.56 -4.09 9.01
C ASP A 78 -1.38 -3.13 9.31
N TYR A 79 -1.07 -2.22 8.38
CA TYR A 79 0.04 -1.27 8.49
C TYR A 79 -0.17 -0.28 9.63
N GLN A 80 -1.37 0.28 9.75
CA GLN A 80 -1.71 1.20 10.84
C GLN A 80 -1.67 0.53 12.21
N ALA A 81 -2.18 -0.71 12.32
CA ALA A 81 -2.13 -1.48 13.55
C ALA A 81 -0.69 -1.74 14.01
N LEU A 82 0.19 -2.12 13.06
CA LEU A 82 1.61 -2.34 13.35
C LEU A 82 2.35 -1.06 13.72
N CYS A 83 2.13 0.04 12.98
CA CYS A 83 2.74 1.33 13.32
C CYS A 83 2.34 1.75 14.74
N ARG A 84 1.04 1.68 15.07
CA ARG A 84 0.54 1.98 16.41
C ARG A 84 1.19 1.09 17.46
N TYR A 85 1.26 -0.21 17.23
CA TYR A 85 1.90 -1.13 18.17
C TYR A 85 3.38 -0.79 18.40
N PHE A 86 4.13 -0.50 17.35
CA PHE A 86 5.54 -0.14 17.43
C PHE A 86 5.78 1.21 18.13
N GLU A 87 4.95 2.21 17.86
CA GLU A 87 5.05 3.52 18.52
C GLU A 87 4.59 3.44 20.00
N GLU A 88 3.45 2.80 20.27
CA GLU A 88 2.83 2.85 21.60
C GLU A 88 3.40 1.81 22.56
N ARG A 89 3.66 0.57 22.10
CA ARG A 89 4.13 -0.53 22.95
C ARG A 89 5.64 -0.65 22.95
N LEU A 90 6.28 -0.51 21.79
CA LEU A 90 7.74 -0.61 21.68
C LEU A 90 8.46 0.74 21.79
N LYS A 91 7.71 1.86 21.83
CA LYS A 91 8.25 3.22 21.96
C LYS A 91 9.25 3.59 20.87
N LEU A 92 9.06 3.03 19.67
CA LEU A 92 9.86 3.41 18.51
C LEU A 92 9.48 4.81 18.00
N PRO A 93 10.44 5.59 17.48
CA PRO A 93 10.13 6.79 16.72
C PRO A 93 9.20 6.47 15.54
N ALA A 94 8.33 7.41 15.17
CA ALA A 94 7.34 7.21 14.12
C ALA A 94 7.93 6.77 12.77
N PHE A 95 9.13 7.25 12.43
CA PHE A 95 9.83 6.83 11.23
C PHE A 95 10.22 5.34 11.29
N ASP A 96 10.86 4.91 12.38
CA ASP A 96 11.30 3.53 12.56
C ASP A 96 10.10 2.57 12.65
N ALA A 97 9.03 2.97 13.34
CA ALA A 97 7.80 2.20 13.42
C ALA A 97 7.20 1.92 12.03
N ARG A 98 7.16 2.93 11.16
CA ARG A 98 6.67 2.80 9.77
C ARG A 98 7.54 1.86 8.94
N GLU A 99 8.86 2.01 9.01
CA GLU A 99 9.77 1.14 8.27
C GLU A 99 9.72 -0.31 8.78
N CYS A 100 9.63 -0.53 10.09
CA CYS A 100 9.43 -1.85 10.68
C CYS A 100 8.10 -2.48 10.24
N ALA A 101 7.00 -1.71 10.25
CA ALA A 101 5.68 -2.20 9.81
C ALA A 101 5.71 -2.60 8.33
N MET A 102 6.31 -1.75 7.48
CA MET A 102 6.47 -2.02 6.06
C MET A 102 7.30 -3.28 5.79
N ALA A 103 8.44 -3.41 6.46
CA ALA A 103 9.33 -4.56 6.31
C ALA A 103 8.64 -5.85 6.76
N LEU A 104 7.93 -5.82 7.89
CA LEU A 104 7.22 -6.99 8.41
C LEU A 104 6.11 -7.43 7.44
N LEU A 105 5.28 -6.51 6.95
CA LEU A 105 4.20 -6.84 6.04
C LEU A 105 4.65 -7.41 4.69
N ALA A 106 5.82 -6.98 4.22
CA ALA A 106 6.40 -7.41 2.96
C ALA A 106 7.15 -8.75 3.03
N SER A 107 7.64 -9.14 4.20
CA SER A 107 8.50 -10.32 4.37
C SER A 107 7.82 -11.48 5.09
N ALA A 108 6.85 -11.19 5.97
CA ALA A 108 6.21 -12.22 6.76
C ALA A 108 5.15 -12.98 5.94
N PRO A 109 5.04 -14.32 6.12
CA PRO A 109 3.97 -15.10 5.54
C PRO A 109 2.59 -14.57 5.92
N GLU A 110 1.62 -14.71 5.02
CA GLU A 110 0.28 -14.16 5.24
C GLU A 110 -0.41 -14.72 6.50
N SER A 111 -0.17 -16.00 6.82
CA SER A 111 -0.66 -16.66 8.03
C SER A 111 -0.08 -16.00 9.30
N SER A 112 1.23 -15.79 9.35
CA SER A 112 1.92 -15.13 10.45
C SER A 112 1.47 -13.69 10.63
N ARG A 113 1.33 -12.95 9.53
CA ARG A 113 0.83 -11.57 9.55
C ARG A 113 -0.57 -11.48 10.13
N ARG A 114 -1.50 -12.32 9.65
CA ARG A 114 -2.88 -12.35 10.16
C ARG A 114 -2.92 -12.62 11.66
N ALA A 115 -2.17 -13.61 12.11
CA ALA A 115 -2.11 -13.95 13.53
C ALA A 115 -1.52 -12.81 14.37
N LEU A 116 -0.48 -12.13 13.88
CA LEU A 116 0.12 -10.99 14.57
C LEU A 116 -0.85 -9.80 14.63
N CYS A 117 -1.41 -9.38 13.48
CA CYS A 117 -2.35 -8.26 13.41
C CYS A 117 -3.58 -8.48 14.31
N ALA A 118 -4.09 -9.72 14.39
CA ALA A 118 -5.20 -10.05 15.29
C ALA A 118 -4.81 -9.86 16.78
N LYS A 119 -3.61 -10.26 17.17
CA LYS A 119 -3.14 -10.15 18.56
C LYS A 119 -2.82 -8.72 18.98
N ILE A 120 -2.27 -7.90 18.09
CA ILE A 120 -1.87 -6.52 18.41
C ILE A 120 -3.03 -5.52 18.30
N SER A 121 -4.11 -5.89 17.63
CA SER A 121 -5.34 -5.08 17.53
C SER A 121 -6.27 -5.27 18.74
N THR A 122 -5.89 -6.09 19.71
CA THR A 122 -6.61 -6.35 20.98
C THR A 122 -5.94 -5.58 22.11
#